data_AF-A0A077QDB3-F1
#
_entry.id   AF-A0A077QDB3-F1
#
_cell.length_a   1.000
_cell.length_b   1.000
_cell.length_c   1.000
_cell.angle_alpha   90.00
_cell.angle_beta   90.00
_cell.angle_gamma   90.00
#
_symmetry.space_group_name_H-M   'P 1'
#
loop_
_entity.id
_entity.type
_entity.pdbx_description
1 polymer ?
#
loop_
_entity_poly.entity_id
_entity_poly.type
_entity_poly.pdbx_seq_one_letter_code
_entity_poly.pdbx_strand_id
1 'polypeptide(L)'
;MNCENLAKRLHQEKHMRTRGVFDVINEMNRQDEKWGADRNHHPFIWNAILNEEVGEFAQAILHDEFGGEHAETAREELVQIAAVALQIIEMYDRQRLNAALLEIVTEAEDDE
;
A
#
# COMPACT_ATOMS: atom_id res chain seq x y z
N MET A 1 2.37 23.48 23.22
CA MET A 1 2.21 22.05 22.86
C MET A 1 2.10 21.26 24.16
N ASN A 2 1.03 20.50 24.40
CA ASN A 2 0.85 19.75 25.65
C ASN A 2 1.55 18.38 25.60
N CYS A 3 1.70 17.73 26.75
CA CYS A 3 2.40 16.44 26.86
C CYS A 3 1.74 15.33 26.03
N GLU A 4 0.42 15.33 25.88
CA GLU A 4 -0.28 14.37 25.02
C GLU A 4 0.06 14.54 23.53
N ASN A 5 0.07 15.78 23.03
CA ASN A 5 0.42 16.07 21.65
C ASN A 5 1.89 15.79 21.37
N LEU A 6 2.78 15.99 22.36
CA LEU A 6 4.18 15.59 22.26
C LEU A 6 4.34 14.07 22.20
N ALA A 7 3.62 13.31 23.04
CA ALA A 7 3.66 11.85 23.03
C ALA A 7 3.13 11.26 21.72
N LYS A 8 2.02 11.81 21.19
CA LYS A 8 1.49 11.44 19.87
C LYS A 8 2.50 11.72 18.76
N ARG A 9 3.16 12.87 18.78
CA ARG A 9 4.18 13.24 17.77
C ARG A 9 5.42 12.35 17.84
N LEU A 10 5.93 12.08 19.04
CA LEU A 10 7.05 11.16 19.26
C LEU A 10 6.70 9.72 18.84
N HIS A 11 5.45 9.30 19.01
CA HIS A 11 4.97 8.00 18.56
C HIS A 11 4.87 7.92 17.03
N GLN A 12 4.34 8.96 16.38
CA GLN A 12 4.34 9.08 14.92
C GLN A 12 5.77 9.06 14.35
N GLU A 13 6.71 9.76 14.99
CA GLU A 13 8.12 9.74 14.63
C GLU A 13 8.76 8.36 14.80
N LYS A 14 8.26 7.50 15.70
CA LYS A 14 8.80 6.15 15.91
C LYS A 14 8.70 5.29 14.63
N HIS A 15 7.59 5.38 13.90
CA HIS A 15 7.43 4.65 12.64
C HIS A 15 8.35 5.19 11.54
N MET A 16 8.77 6.45 11.63
CA MET A 16 9.73 7.07 10.70
C MET A 16 11.20 6.82 11.06
N ARG A 17 11.50 6.20 12.21
CA ARG A 17 12.88 5.88 12.63
C ARG A 17 13.46 4.66 11.92
N THR A 18 12.62 3.80 11.35
CA THR A 18 13.06 2.63 10.59
C THR A 18 12.90 2.88 9.10
N ARG A 19 13.56 2.06 8.29
CA ARG A 19 13.46 2.15 6.83
C ARG A 19 12.15 1.58 6.26
N GLY A 20 11.28 1.01 7.09
CA GLY A 20 10.10 0.27 6.62
C GLY A 20 9.20 1.09 5.68
N VAL A 21 8.84 2.31 6.07
CA VAL A 21 8.01 3.18 5.21
C VAL A 21 8.76 3.61 3.95
N PHE A 22 10.06 3.88 4.05
CA PHE A 22 10.88 4.22 2.89
C PHE A 22 10.98 3.05 1.90
N ASP A 23 11.15 1.83 2.39
CA ASP A 23 11.25 0.63 1.56
C ASP A 23 9.91 0.33 0.89
N VAL A 24 8.77 0.55 1.56
CA VAL A 24 7.42 0.45 0.96
C VAL A 24 7.26 1.43 -0.19
N ILE A 25 7.65 2.70 -0.01
CA ILE A 25 7.57 3.70 -1.08
C ILE A 25 8.45 3.32 -2.28
N ASN A 26 9.67 2.83 -2.03
CA ASN A 26 10.54 2.38 -3.11
C ASN A 26 9.96 1.17 -3.85
N GLU A 27 9.34 0.25 -3.13
CA GLU A 27 8.69 -0.91 -3.72
C GLU A 27 7.50 -0.51 -4.59
N MET A 28 6.68 0.45 -4.15
CA MET A 28 5.62 1.03 -5.00
C MET A 28 6.19 1.60 -6.30
N ASN A 29 7.26 2.41 -6.23
CA ASN A 29 7.91 2.96 -7.42
C ASN A 29 8.42 1.87 -8.36
N ARG A 30 9.05 0.82 -7.81
CA ARG A 30 9.53 -0.33 -8.60
C ARG A 30 8.37 -1.05 -9.29
N GLN A 31 7.25 -1.24 -8.60
CA GLN A 31 6.05 -1.85 -9.18
C GLN A 31 5.44 -0.99 -10.28
N ASP A 32 5.42 0.34 -10.10
CA ASP A 32 4.95 1.28 -11.12
C ASP A 32 5.84 1.29 -12.35
N GLU A 33 7.16 1.19 -12.18
CA GLU A 33 8.10 1.04 -13.30
C GLU A 33 7.89 -0.29 -14.05
N LYS A 34 7.60 -1.37 -13.32
CA LYS A 34 7.45 -2.72 -13.90
C LYS A 34 6.09 -2.92 -14.59
N TRP A 35 5.03 -2.36 -14.02
CA TRP A 35 3.65 -2.69 -14.39
C TRP A 35 2.79 -1.47 -14.79
N GLY A 36 3.36 -0.26 -14.73
CA GLY A 36 2.66 0.99 -14.98
C GLY A 36 2.02 1.57 -13.71
N ALA A 37 2.04 2.90 -13.58
CA ALA A 37 1.48 3.62 -12.44
C ALA A 37 -0.05 3.74 -12.47
N ASP A 38 -0.65 3.87 -13.66
CA ASP A 38 -2.10 4.09 -13.83
C ASP A 38 -2.89 2.77 -13.87
N ARG A 39 -2.77 1.96 -12.82
CA ARG A 39 -3.47 0.68 -12.69
C ARG A 39 -4.87 0.86 -12.13
N ASN A 40 -5.86 0.92 -13.02
CA ASN A 40 -7.27 0.92 -12.65
C ASN A 40 -7.86 -0.49 -12.73
N HIS A 41 -7.38 -1.40 -11.89
CA HIS A 41 -7.87 -2.77 -11.85
C HIS A 41 -9.16 -2.91 -11.05
N HIS A 42 -9.97 -3.91 -11.43
CA HIS A 42 -11.13 -4.31 -10.64
C HIS A 42 -10.68 -4.79 -9.24
N PRO A 43 -11.44 -4.53 -8.15
CA PRO A 43 -11.07 -4.96 -6.79
C PRO A 43 -10.72 -6.44 -6.65
N PHE A 44 -11.36 -7.31 -7.46
CA PHE A 44 -11.01 -8.74 -7.54
C PHE A 44 -9.55 -8.99 -7.93
N ILE A 45 -9.04 -8.26 -8.94
CA ILE A 45 -7.67 -8.41 -9.42
C ILE A 45 -6.69 -7.88 -8.37
N TRP A 46 -6.99 -6.73 -7.76
CA TRP A 46 -6.20 -6.21 -6.65
C TRP A 46 -6.13 -7.18 -5.46
N ASN A 47 -7.26 -7.81 -5.11
CA ASN A 47 -7.29 -8.84 -4.08
C ASN A 47 -6.43 -10.05 -4.46
N ALA A 48 -6.45 -10.48 -5.72
CA ALA A 48 -5.60 -11.57 -6.19
C ALA A 48 -4.11 -11.22 -6.07
N ILE A 49 -3.70 -10.02 -6.52
CA ILE A 49 -2.32 -9.53 -6.41
C ILE A 49 -1.89 -9.49 -4.94
N LEU A 50 -2.70 -8.91 -4.05
CA LEU A 50 -2.38 -8.85 -2.63
C LEU A 50 -2.20 -10.25 -2.01
N ASN A 51 -3.04 -11.22 -2.41
CA ASN A 51 -2.94 -12.58 -1.88
C ASN A 51 -1.75 -13.36 -2.44
N GLU A 52 -1.26 -13.03 -3.63
CA GLU A 52 -0.01 -13.58 -4.16
C GLU A 52 1.15 -13.21 -3.22
N GLU A 53 1.30 -11.92 -2.89
CA GLU A 53 2.36 -11.43 -1.99
C GLU A 53 2.23 -12.05 -0.58
N VAL A 54 1.00 -12.25 -0.08
CA VAL A 54 0.76 -12.96 1.19
C VAL A 54 1.17 -14.43 1.11
N GLY A 55 0.95 -15.08 -0.04
CA GLY A 55 1.40 -16.44 -0.31
C GLY A 55 2.92 -16.56 -0.31
N GLU A 56 3.61 -15.64 -0.99
CA GLU A 56 5.08 -15.58 -1.02
C GLU A 56 5.65 -15.34 0.38
N PHE A 57 5.05 -14.45 1.17
CA PHE A 57 5.43 -14.28 2.58
C PHE A 57 5.26 -15.58 3.40
N ALA A 58 4.12 -16.27 3.25
CA ALA A 58 3.89 -17.53 3.94
C ALA A 58 4.91 -18.61 3.53
N GLN A 59 5.28 -18.65 2.25
CA GLN A 59 6.31 -19.54 1.74
C GLN A 59 7.69 -19.21 2.31
N ALA A 60 8.05 -17.93 2.38
CA ALA A 60 9.32 -17.48 2.97
C ALA A 60 9.44 -17.91 4.44
N ILE A 61 8.37 -17.76 5.25
CA ILE A 61 8.36 -18.22 6.64
C ILE A 61 8.52 -19.75 6.75
N LEU A 62 7.90 -20.52 5.85
CA LEU A 62 8.09 -21.96 5.82
C LEU A 62 9.53 -22.34 5.46
N HIS A 63 10.14 -21.62 4.52
CA HIS A 63 11.52 -21.83 4.10
C HIS A 63 12.52 -21.40 5.18
N ASP A 64 12.21 -20.40 6.00
CA ASP A 64 13.01 -20.02 7.18
C ASP A 64 13.08 -21.16 8.21
N GLU A 65 11.95 -21.84 8.47
CA GLU A 65 11.87 -22.90 9.48
C GLU A 65 12.42 -24.24 8.98
N PHE A 66 12.10 -24.63 7.75
CA PHE A 66 12.39 -25.97 7.23
C PHE A 66 13.53 -26.01 6.19
N GLY A 67 14.09 -24.85 5.85
CA GLY A 67 15.02 -24.68 4.74
C GLY A 67 14.32 -24.61 3.39
N GLY A 68 14.79 -23.75 2.50
CA GLY A 68 14.27 -23.62 1.14
C GLY A 68 14.91 -22.45 0.39
N GLU A 69 14.60 -22.33 -0.91
CA GLU A 69 15.21 -21.32 -1.79
C GLU A 69 14.76 -19.87 -1.51
N HIS A 70 13.73 -19.70 -0.66
CA HIS A 70 13.17 -18.40 -0.26
C HIS A 70 13.38 -18.09 1.23
N ALA A 71 14.33 -18.78 1.88
CA ALA A 71 14.70 -18.39 3.24
C ALA A 71 15.28 -16.97 3.26
N GLU A 72 15.05 -16.24 4.34
CA GLU A 72 15.47 -14.88 4.61
C GLU A 72 14.78 -13.78 3.77
N THR A 73 13.79 -14.12 2.92
CA THR A 73 13.05 -13.12 2.11
C THR A 73 11.78 -12.59 2.78
N ALA A 74 11.38 -13.12 3.93
CA ALA A 74 10.10 -12.81 4.57
C ALA A 74 9.87 -11.30 4.83
N ARG A 75 10.95 -10.55 5.12
CA ARG A 75 10.86 -9.09 5.27
C ARG A 75 10.53 -8.39 3.95
N GLU A 76 11.12 -8.84 2.86
CA GLU A 76 10.91 -8.27 1.52
C GLU A 76 9.46 -8.49 1.11
N GLU A 77 8.92 -9.70 1.31
CA GLU A 77 7.51 -10.00 1.00
C GLU A 77 6.54 -9.15 1.84
N LEU A 78 6.84 -8.90 3.12
CA LEU A 78 6.04 -7.96 3.93
C LEU A 78 6.04 -6.52 3.38
N VAL A 79 7.16 -6.09 2.80
CA VAL A 79 7.24 -4.77 2.13
C VAL A 79 6.39 -4.77 0.87
N GLN A 80 6.43 -5.83 0.06
CA GLN A 80 5.58 -5.97 -1.13
C GLN A 80 4.08 -5.96 -0.77
N ILE A 81 3.68 -6.72 0.27
CA ILE A 81 2.30 -6.71 0.81
C ILE A 81 1.88 -5.29 1.21
N ALA A 82 2.72 -4.58 1.97
CA ALA A 82 2.40 -3.24 2.43
C ALA A 82 2.30 -2.23 1.26
N ALA A 83 3.17 -2.36 0.25
CA ALA A 83 3.13 -1.57 -0.96
C ALA A 83 1.83 -1.81 -1.74
N VAL A 84 1.44 -3.07 -1.97
CA VAL A 84 0.19 -3.40 -2.67
C VAL A 84 -1.03 -2.92 -1.88
N ALA A 85 -1.05 -3.15 -0.56
CA ALA A 85 -2.15 -2.70 0.29
C ALA A 85 -2.34 -1.18 0.25
N LEU A 86 -1.24 -0.41 0.27
CA LEU A 86 -1.30 1.04 0.18
C LEU A 86 -1.84 1.50 -1.19
N GLN A 87 -1.38 0.89 -2.29
CA GLN A 87 -1.88 1.20 -3.64
C GLN A 87 -3.39 0.90 -3.80
N ILE A 88 -3.90 -0.15 -3.12
CA ILE A 88 -5.34 -0.45 -3.09
C ILE A 88 -6.12 0.63 -2.33
N ILE A 89 -5.59 1.12 -1.19
CA ILE A 89 -6.19 2.24 -0.46
C ILE A 89 -6.25 3.47 -1.35
N GLU A 90 -5.15 3.80 -2.03
CA GLU A 90 -5.11 4.94 -2.93
C GLU A 90 -6.09 4.81 -4.11
N MET A 91 -6.30 3.60 -4.64
CA MET A 91 -7.33 3.35 -5.66
C MET A 91 -8.72 3.74 -5.13
N TYR A 92 -9.10 3.31 -3.93
CA TYR A 92 -10.39 3.68 -3.34
C TYR A 92 -10.50 5.18 -3.06
N ASP A 93 -9.42 5.81 -2.59
CA ASP A 93 -9.40 7.26 -2.36
C ASP A 93 -9.57 8.04 -3.67
N ARG A 94 -8.90 7.64 -4.76
CA ARG A 94 -9.08 8.22 -6.10
C ARG A 94 -10.51 8.04 -6.61
N GLN A 95 -11.10 6.86 -6.43
CA GLN A 95 -12.50 6.61 -6.82
C GLN A 95 -13.48 7.53 -6.07
N ARG A 96 -13.29 7.69 -4.75
CA ARG A 96 -14.11 8.58 -3.92
C ARG A 96 -13.98 10.04 -4.37
N LEU A 97 -12.76 10.51 -4.66
CA LEU A 97 -12.52 11.87 -5.16
C LEU A 97 -13.18 12.09 -6.52
N ASN A 98 -13.06 11.14 -7.44
CA ASN A 98 -13.69 11.23 -8.77
C ASN A 98 -15.21 11.28 -8.68
N ALA A 99 -15.83 10.50 -7.78
CA ALA A 99 -17.27 10.54 -7.56
C ALA A 99 -17.73 11.91 -7.04
N ALA A 100 -17.05 12.44 -6.02
CA ALA A 100 -17.37 13.76 -5.46
C ALA A 100 -17.17 14.90 -6.48
N LEU A 101 -16.13 14.82 -7.32
CA LEU A 101 -15.91 15.78 -8.41
C LEU A 101 -17.03 15.70 -9.45
N LEU A 102 -17.52 14.51 -9.77
CA LEU A 102 -18.60 14.33 -10.74
C LEU A 102 -19.91 14.99 -10.24
N GLU A 103 -20.23 14.81 -8.95
CA GLU A 103 -21.42 15.43 -8.32
C GLU A 103 -21.36 16.96 -8.41
N ILE A 104 -20.21 17.56 -8.08
CA ILE A 104 -20.02 19.03 -8.15
C ILE A 104 -20.19 19.54 -9.58
N VAL A 105 -19.63 18.84 -10.57
CA VAL A 105 -19.74 19.25 -11.97
C VAL A 105 -21.18 19.16 -12.46
N THR A 106 -21.91 18.10 -12.09
CA THR A 106 -23.32 17.95 -12.48
C THR A 106 -24.21 19.01 -11.85
N GLU A 107 -24.01 19.36 -10.58
CA GLU A 107 -24.78 20.44 -9.92
C GLU A 107 -24.54 21.80 -10.58
N ALA A 108 -23.30 22.07 -11.02
CA ALA A 108 -22.96 23.33 -11.68
C ALA A 108 -23.56 23.45 -13.10
N GLU A 109 -23.76 22.34 -13.81
CA GLU A 109 -24.42 22.32 -15.13
C GLU A 109 -25.95 22.46 -15.03
N ASP A 110 -26.57 22.01 -13.93
CA ASP A 110 -28.01 22.14 -13.70
C ASP A 110 -28.44 23.55 -13.24
N ASP A 111 -27.49 24.38 -12.78
CA ASP A 111 -27.69 25.77 -12.33
C ASP A 111 -27.49 26.84 -13.45
N GLU A 112 -27.09 26.45 -14.67
CA GLU A 112 -26.93 27.31 -15.86
C GLU A 112 -28.11 27.23 -16.84
#